data_AF-A0A0F7LUZ5-F1
#
_entry.id   AF-A0A0F7LUZ5-F1
#
_cell.length_a   1.000
_cell.length_b   1.000
_cell.length_c   1.000
_cell.angle_alpha   90.00
_cell.angle_beta   90.00
_cell.angle_gamma   90.00
#
_symmetry.space_group_name_H-M   'P 1'
#
loop_
_entity.id
_entity.type
_entity.pdbx_description
1 polymer ?
#
loop_
_entity_poly.entity_id
_entity_poly.type
_entity_poly.pdbx_seq_one_letter_code
_entity_poly.pdbx_strand_id
1 'polypeptide(L)'
;MILNKKVFLISPFLLAMSSFSMACKTDPQIEKIITKNGLENTKVMSMYKNCTLSVLANTPNKVTLVNKKAAKRDDEAKNAMYWYRGMEIKEYKAFHQNKYKSLPCVKGESFCGIAPQYTYSQSYLTNKKPGVVIEFSTIEPKWLYNDFTTKHKCQVKAEGGGTYGLGVTGTSASCDDQYKKLGIGNVFNKWLEKPAKIDVIISYVLLAK
;
A
#
# COMPACT_ATOMS: atom_id res chain seq x y z
N MET A 1 -8.43 44.02 -58.85
CA MET A 1 -9.08 42.78 -58.34
C MET A 1 -8.02 41.68 -58.37
N ILE A 2 -7.40 41.39 -57.22
CA ILE A 2 -6.23 40.49 -57.13
C ILE A 2 -6.73 39.12 -56.63
N LEU A 3 -6.68 38.10 -57.49
CA LEU A 3 -6.94 36.71 -57.12
C LEU A 3 -5.69 36.11 -56.44
N ASN A 4 -5.80 35.77 -55.16
CA ASN A 4 -4.77 35.00 -54.46
C ASN A 4 -5.16 33.51 -54.44
N LYS A 5 -4.25 32.68 -54.96
CA LYS A 5 -4.43 31.24 -55.23
C LYS A 5 -3.74 30.39 -54.15
N LYS A 6 -4.36 29.23 -53.89
CA LYS A 6 -3.85 27.99 -53.26
C LYS A 6 -3.94 27.88 -51.74
N VAL A 7 -5.09 27.37 -51.30
CA VAL A 7 -5.25 26.61 -50.07
C VAL A 7 -4.60 25.23 -50.25
N PHE A 8 -3.57 24.92 -49.45
CA PHE A 8 -3.06 23.56 -49.31
C PHE A 8 -3.73 22.92 -48.09
N LEU A 9 -4.66 21.99 -48.35
CA LEU A 9 -5.23 21.08 -47.36
C LEU A 9 -4.20 19.99 -47.08
N ILE A 10 -3.45 20.11 -45.98
CA ILE A 10 -2.66 19.00 -45.44
C ILE A 10 -3.61 18.21 -44.52
N SER A 11 -4.04 17.06 -45.04
CA SER A 11 -4.88 16.09 -44.34
C SER A 11 -4.24 15.66 -43.01
N PRO A 12 -5.00 15.60 -41.89
CA PRO A 12 -4.48 15.04 -40.66
C PRO A 12 -4.45 13.53 -40.82
N PHE A 13 -3.26 12.95 -40.94
CA PHE A 13 -3.06 11.52 -40.71
C PHE A 13 -3.35 11.23 -39.23
N LEU A 14 -4.62 11.01 -38.91
CA LEU A 14 -5.07 10.45 -37.63
C LEU A 14 -4.60 8.99 -37.59
N LEU A 15 -3.38 8.77 -37.10
CA LEU A 15 -2.94 7.48 -36.61
C LEU A 15 -3.77 7.17 -35.35
N ALA A 16 -4.96 6.62 -35.56
CA ALA A 16 -5.69 5.92 -34.53
C ALA A 16 -4.85 4.69 -34.14
N MET A 17 -3.96 4.85 -33.17
CA MET A 17 -3.37 3.71 -32.47
C MET A 17 -4.51 3.03 -31.72
N SER A 18 -5.13 2.03 -32.38
CA SER A 18 -5.94 1.03 -31.73
C SER A 18 -5.04 0.28 -30.75
N SER A 19 -4.90 0.84 -29.56
CA SER A 19 -4.42 0.11 -28.40
C SER A 19 -5.51 -0.89 -28.06
N PHE A 20 -5.50 -2.03 -28.77
CA PHE A 20 -6.15 -3.23 -28.30
C PHE A 20 -5.56 -3.51 -26.92
N SER A 21 -6.28 -3.07 -25.89
CA SER A 21 -6.06 -3.53 -24.53
C SER A 21 -6.22 -5.04 -24.62
N MET A 22 -5.10 -5.78 -24.60
CA MET A 22 -5.17 -7.21 -24.39
C MET A 22 -5.95 -7.39 -23.10
N ALA A 23 -7.19 -7.90 -23.24
CA ALA A 23 -8.05 -8.14 -22.11
C ALA A 23 -7.25 -8.99 -21.11
N CYS A 24 -7.11 -8.49 -19.88
CA CYS A 24 -6.43 -9.20 -18.82
C CYS A 24 -7.09 -10.57 -18.66
N LYS A 25 -6.39 -11.65 -19.03
CA LYS A 25 -6.87 -13.01 -18.82
C LYS A 25 -6.43 -13.48 -17.44
N THR A 26 -7.34 -13.45 -16.49
CA THR A 26 -7.15 -14.00 -15.15
C THR A 26 -7.43 -15.51 -15.12
N ASP A 27 -6.83 -16.20 -14.15
CA ASP A 27 -7.11 -17.60 -13.88
C ASP A 27 -8.35 -17.71 -12.96
N PRO A 28 -9.46 -18.33 -13.41
CA PRO A 28 -10.66 -18.49 -12.59
C PRO A 28 -10.43 -19.26 -11.29
N GLN A 29 -9.42 -20.12 -11.21
CA GLN A 29 -9.07 -20.82 -9.97
C GLN A 29 -8.51 -19.86 -8.93
N ILE A 30 -7.70 -18.88 -9.36
CA ILE A 30 -7.15 -17.87 -8.46
C ILE A 30 -8.25 -16.92 -7.99
N GLU A 31 -9.20 -16.56 -8.85
CA GLU A 31 -10.40 -15.80 -8.43
C GLU A 31 -11.18 -16.54 -7.35
N LYS A 32 -11.43 -17.84 -7.53
CA LYS A 32 -12.10 -18.67 -6.51
C LYS A 32 -11.33 -18.68 -5.17
N ILE A 33 -9.99 -18.72 -5.21
CA ILE A 33 -9.16 -18.67 -4.00
C ILE A 33 -9.25 -17.30 -3.33
N ILE A 34 -9.22 -16.20 -4.08
CA ILE A 34 -9.44 -14.84 -3.55
C ILE A 34 -10.82 -14.75 -2.86
N THR A 35 -11.87 -15.29 -3.51
CA THR A 35 -13.21 -15.35 -2.95
C THR A 35 -13.28 -16.20 -1.68
N LYS A 36 -12.65 -17.38 -1.65
CA LYS A 36 -12.58 -18.25 -0.45
C LYS A 36 -11.91 -17.54 0.74
N ASN A 37 -10.93 -16.68 0.48
CA ASN A 37 -10.30 -15.83 1.49
C ASN A 37 -11.16 -14.60 1.86
N GLY A 38 -12.39 -14.49 1.36
CA GLY A 38 -13.34 -13.42 1.70
C GLY A 38 -12.98 -12.05 1.12
N LEU A 39 -12.25 -12.03 0.00
CA LEU A 39 -11.71 -10.81 -0.64
C LEU A 39 -12.40 -10.45 -1.97
N GLU A 40 -13.50 -11.13 -2.32
CA GLU A 40 -14.25 -10.92 -3.58
C GLU A 40 -14.65 -9.45 -3.83
N ASN A 41 -15.10 -8.75 -2.79
CA ASN A 41 -15.60 -7.38 -2.86
C ASN A 41 -14.55 -6.37 -2.36
N THR A 42 -13.27 -6.67 -2.61
CA THR A 42 -12.16 -5.81 -2.17
C THR A 42 -11.28 -5.39 -3.35
N LYS A 43 -10.45 -4.38 -3.11
CA LYS A 43 -9.46 -3.91 -4.09
C LYS A 43 -8.50 -5.01 -4.55
N VAL A 44 -8.26 -6.06 -3.74
CA VAL A 44 -7.46 -7.23 -4.17
C VAL A 44 -8.08 -7.91 -5.40
N MET A 45 -9.38 -8.22 -5.35
CA MET A 45 -10.06 -8.86 -6.48
C MET A 45 -10.04 -7.97 -7.73
N SER A 46 -10.35 -6.67 -7.58
CA SER A 46 -10.32 -5.75 -8.72
C SER A 46 -8.92 -5.59 -9.31
N MET A 47 -7.88 -5.55 -8.46
CA MET A 47 -6.49 -5.47 -8.92
C MET A 47 -6.02 -6.76 -9.59
N TYR A 48 -6.55 -7.93 -9.21
CA TYR A 48 -6.27 -9.17 -9.91
C TYR A 48 -6.95 -9.20 -11.28
N LYS A 49 -8.25 -8.88 -11.34
CA LYS A 49 -9.04 -8.82 -12.60
C LYS A 49 -8.52 -7.83 -13.63
N ASN A 50 -7.80 -6.79 -13.20
CA ASN A 50 -7.17 -5.82 -14.10
C ASN A 50 -5.65 -6.02 -14.28
N CYS A 51 -5.11 -7.18 -13.87
CA CYS A 51 -3.70 -7.56 -14.01
C CYS A 51 -2.70 -6.65 -13.27
N THR A 52 -3.15 -5.81 -12.34
CA THR A 52 -2.24 -5.06 -11.45
C THR A 52 -1.59 -5.99 -10.43
N LEU A 53 -2.32 -6.99 -9.95
CA LEU A 53 -1.78 -8.11 -9.19
C LEU A 53 -1.55 -9.30 -10.11
N SER A 54 -0.35 -9.88 -10.06
CA SER A 54 0.01 -11.11 -10.77
C SER A 54 0.39 -12.20 -9.79
N VAL A 55 0.11 -13.47 -10.15
CA VAL A 55 0.57 -14.63 -9.39
C VAL A 55 2.09 -14.65 -9.36
N LEU A 56 2.66 -14.67 -8.16
CA LEU A 56 4.08 -14.87 -7.93
C LEU A 56 4.39 -16.34 -7.63
N ALA A 57 3.57 -16.98 -6.79
CA ALA A 57 3.69 -18.41 -6.49
C ALA A 57 2.31 -19.04 -6.30
N ASN A 58 2.20 -20.30 -6.73
CA ASN A 58 1.01 -21.12 -6.62
C ASN A 58 1.42 -22.52 -6.13
N THR A 59 1.43 -22.73 -4.81
CA THR A 59 1.85 -23.99 -4.19
C THR A 59 0.62 -24.78 -3.70
N PRO A 60 0.75 -26.02 -3.22
CA PRO A 60 -0.39 -26.78 -2.69
C PRO A 60 -1.12 -26.06 -1.54
N ASN A 61 -0.40 -25.28 -0.74
CA ASN A 61 -0.94 -24.69 0.50
C ASN A 61 -1.31 -23.20 0.38
N LYS A 62 -0.75 -22.48 -0.62
CA LYS A 62 -0.94 -21.03 -0.74
C LYS A 62 -0.85 -20.51 -2.17
N VAL A 63 -1.45 -19.36 -2.38
CA VAL A 63 -1.19 -18.50 -3.54
C VAL A 63 -0.61 -17.19 -3.05
N THR A 64 0.41 -16.69 -3.73
CA THR A 64 0.94 -15.34 -3.49
C THR A 64 0.75 -14.49 -4.72
N LEU A 65 0.24 -13.27 -4.53
CA LEU A 65 0.08 -12.27 -5.57
C LEU A 65 1.00 -11.09 -5.27
N VAL A 66 1.56 -10.48 -6.31
CA VAL A 66 2.44 -9.33 -6.18
C VAL A 66 1.98 -8.21 -7.10
N ASN A 67 2.07 -6.98 -6.61
CA ASN A 67 1.89 -5.79 -7.43
C ASN A 67 3.23 -5.40 -8.06
N LYS A 68 3.29 -5.39 -9.39
CA LYS A 68 4.51 -5.05 -10.13
C LYS A 68 4.89 -3.57 -10.00
N LYS A 69 3.93 -2.70 -9.66
CA LYS A 69 4.13 -1.26 -9.50
C LYS A 69 4.55 -0.83 -8.08
N ALA A 70 4.42 -1.71 -7.09
CA ALA A 70 4.83 -1.41 -5.71
C ALA A 70 6.36 -1.44 -5.59
N ALA A 71 6.92 -0.56 -4.75
CA ALA A 71 8.37 -0.40 -4.62
C ALA A 71 9.05 -1.61 -3.95
N LYS A 72 8.43 -2.16 -2.88
CA LYS A 72 8.88 -3.35 -2.14
C LYS A 72 10.36 -3.28 -1.73
N ARG A 73 10.75 -2.18 -1.09
CA ARG A 73 12.13 -1.91 -0.68
C ARG A 73 12.37 -2.29 0.78
N ASP A 74 13.62 -2.62 1.06
CA ASP A 74 14.13 -2.80 2.41
C ASP A 74 15.06 -1.64 2.76
N ASP A 75 14.49 -0.58 3.32
CA ASP A 75 15.22 0.63 3.67
C ASP A 75 15.42 0.76 5.19
N GLU A 76 16.35 1.62 5.58
CA GLU A 76 16.45 2.14 6.95
C GLU A 76 15.51 3.35 7.13
N ALA A 77 14.91 3.50 8.30
CA ALA A 77 13.92 4.53 8.61
C ALA A 77 14.38 5.94 8.25
N LYS A 78 15.66 6.24 8.52
CA LYS A 78 16.29 7.54 8.22
C LYS A 78 16.43 7.86 6.74
N ASN A 79 16.16 6.89 5.86
CA ASN A 79 16.24 7.00 4.39
C ASN A 79 14.92 6.69 3.70
N ALA A 80 13.96 6.07 4.40
CA ALA A 80 12.79 5.47 3.79
C ALA A 80 11.79 6.50 3.23
N MET A 81 11.34 6.24 2.01
CA MET A 81 10.13 6.86 1.43
C MET A 81 8.91 5.94 1.57
N TYR A 82 9.14 4.63 1.60
CA TYR A 82 8.10 3.62 1.64
C TYR A 82 8.08 2.94 3.00
N TRP A 83 6.88 2.72 3.51
CA TRP A 83 6.63 2.08 4.78
C TRP A 83 5.62 0.97 4.60
N TYR A 84 5.74 -0.10 5.37
CA TYR A 84 5.05 -1.34 5.12
C TYR A 84 4.33 -1.84 6.36
N ARG A 85 3.20 -2.50 6.14
CA ARG A 85 2.49 -3.27 7.17
C ARG A 85 1.87 -4.51 6.56
N GLY A 86 2.18 -5.67 7.14
CA GLY A 86 1.41 -6.88 6.93
C GLY A 86 0.12 -6.83 7.74
N MET A 87 -1.01 -6.95 7.06
CA MET A 87 -2.35 -6.98 7.66
C MET A 87 -2.97 -8.35 7.39
N GLU A 88 -3.42 -9.04 8.45
CA GLU A 88 -4.27 -10.22 8.27
C GLU A 88 -5.57 -9.82 7.56
N ILE A 89 -6.21 -10.78 6.87
CA ILE A 89 -7.41 -10.52 6.04
C ILE A 89 -8.48 -9.69 6.77
N LYS A 90 -8.74 -9.98 8.05
CA LYS A 90 -9.73 -9.24 8.85
C LYS A 90 -9.37 -7.76 8.99
N GLU A 91 -8.11 -7.46 9.29
CA GLU A 91 -7.62 -6.08 9.41
C GLU A 91 -7.65 -5.37 8.05
N TYR A 92 -7.17 -6.04 7.00
CA TYR A 92 -7.21 -5.49 5.64
C TYR A 92 -8.64 -5.14 5.20
N LYS A 93 -9.62 -6.02 5.47
CA LYS A 93 -11.02 -5.76 5.14
C LYS A 93 -11.56 -4.54 5.86
N ALA A 94 -11.26 -4.38 7.16
CA ALA A 94 -11.65 -3.19 7.91
C ALA A 94 -11.00 -1.91 7.35
N PHE A 95 -9.72 -1.99 6.95
CA PHE A 95 -9.03 -0.86 6.33
C PHE A 95 -9.59 -0.52 4.93
N HIS A 96 -9.92 -1.53 4.12
CA HIS A 96 -10.61 -1.35 2.84
C HIS A 96 -11.99 -0.72 3.01
N GLN A 97 -12.79 -1.19 3.97
CA GLN A 97 -14.15 -0.70 4.25
C GLN A 97 -14.16 0.79 4.63
N ASN A 98 -13.16 1.26 5.39
CA ASN A 98 -13.01 2.68 5.71
C ASN A 98 -12.36 3.51 4.59
N LYS A 99 -12.23 2.93 3.38
CA LYS A 99 -11.65 3.57 2.19
C LYS A 99 -10.21 4.03 2.40
N TYR A 100 -9.44 3.25 3.17
CA TYR A 100 -8.02 3.50 3.45
C TYR A 100 -7.73 4.80 4.22
N LYS A 101 -8.71 5.33 4.94
CA LYS A 101 -8.58 6.63 5.63
C LYS A 101 -7.97 6.51 7.04
N SER A 102 -8.05 5.34 7.65
CA SER A 102 -7.56 5.15 9.02
C SER A 102 -7.18 3.70 9.25
N LEU A 103 -6.01 3.46 9.83
CA LEU A 103 -5.58 2.13 10.23
C LEU A 103 -6.43 1.64 11.42
N PRO A 104 -7.18 0.53 11.27
CA PRO A 104 -8.06 0.03 12.33
C PRO A 104 -7.32 -0.29 13.64
N CYS A 105 -6.07 -0.74 13.54
CA CYS A 105 -5.26 -1.11 14.70
C CYS A 105 -4.84 0.06 15.59
N VAL A 106 -4.94 1.31 15.12
CA VAL A 106 -4.50 2.50 15.90
C VAL A 106 -5.31 2.66 17.19
N LYS A 107 -6.59 2.26 17.16
CA LYS A 107 -7.50 2.32 18.33
C LYS A 107 -7.62 0.98 19.07
N GLY A 108 -6.96 -0.07 18.58
CA GLY A 108 -7.05 -1.41 19.15
C GLY A 108 -5.98 -1.69 20.19
N GLU A 109 -6.15 -2.81 20.90
CA GLU A 109 -5.14 -3.35 21.83
C GLU A 109 -4.03 -4.13 21.10
N SER A 110 -4.26 -4.45 19.83
CA SER A 110 -3.32 -5.20 19.00
C SER A 110 -2.13 -4.37 18.54
N PHE A 111 -1.01 -5.04 18.25
CA PHE A 111 0.17 -4.41 17.66
C PHE A 111 -0.14 -3.69 16.34
N CYS A 112 0.23 -2.42 16.26
CA CYS A 112 -0.02 -1.54 15.13
C CYS A 112 1.28 -0.91 14.63
N GLY A 113 2.25 -1.70 14.16
CA GLY A 113 3.50 -1.21 13.61
C GLY A 113 3.49 -0.96 12.09
N ILE A 114 4.33 -0.03 11.66
CA ILE A 114 4.83 0.11 10.29
C ILE A 114 6.36 -0.01 10.28
N ALA A 115 6.93 -0.57 9.22
CA ALA A 115 8.37 -0.75 9.05
C ALA A 115 8.85 -0.28 7.67
N PRO A 116 10.06 0.28 7.54
CA PRO A 116 10.65 0.60 6.24
C PRO A 116 11.16 -0.64 5.48
N GLN A 117 11.29 -1.78 6.16
CA GLN A 117 11.58 -3.06 5.51
C GLN A 117 10.31 -3.79 5.07
N TYR A 118 10.18 -3.95 3.75
CA TYR A 118 9.15 -4.74 3.10
C TYR A 118 9.20 -6.21 3.53
N THR A 119 10.38 -6.84 3.51
CA THR A 119 10.53 -8.27 3.84
C THR A 119 10.16 -8.56 5.29
N TYR A 120 10.55 -7.67 6.21
CA TYR A 120 10.13 -7.73 7.61
C TYR A 120 8.61 -7.69 7.73
N SER A 121 7.94 -6.72 7.08
CA SER A 121 6.48 -6.60 7.13
C SER A 121 5.76 -7.77 6.46
N GLN A 122 6.33 -8.32 5.39
CA GLN A 122 5.81 -9.49 4.69
C GLN A 122 5.88 -10.75 5.57
N SER A 123 6.92 -10.89 6.41
CA SER A 123 7.14 -12.07 7.25
C SER A 123 6.02 -12.33 8.27
N TYR A 124 5.25 -11.30 8.63
CA TYR A 124 4.08 -11.44 9.49
C TYR A 124 2.93 -12.24 8.84
N LEU A 125 2.94 -12.38 7.51
CA LEU A 125 1.94 -13.14 6.78
C LEU A 125 2.43 -14.58 6.58
N THR A 126 1.60 -15.52 7.00
CA THR A 126 1.88 -16.96 6.89
C THR A 126 0.65 -17.70 6.38
N ASN A 127 0.75 -19.00 6.11
CA ASN A 127 -0.41 -19.79 5.69
C ASN A 127 -1.50 -19.83 6.77
N LYS A 128 -1.11 -19.75 8.05
CA LYS A 128 -2.05 -19.69 9.19
C LYS A 128 -2.61 -18.28 9.40
N LYS A 129 -1.92 -17.27 8.88
CA LYS A 129 -2.27 -15.84 8.98
C LYS A 129 -2.15 -15.18 7.60
N PRO A 130 -2.99 -15.59 6.63
CA PRO A 130 -2.98 -15.00 5.30
C PRO A 130 -3.43 -13.54 5.37
N GLY A 131 -3.06 -12.76 4.37
CA GLY A 131 -3.27 -11.33 4.43
C GLY A 131 -2.64 -10.55 3.29
N VAL A 132 -2.49 -9.25 3.54
CA VAL A 132 -2.09 -8.25 2.55
C VAL A 132 -0.99 -7.39 3.15
N VAL A 133 0.09 -7.18 2.41
CA VAL A 133 1.05 -6.12 2.74
C VAL A 133 0.60 -4.84 2.06
N ILE A 134 0.45 -3.79 2.87
CA ILE A 134 0.22 -2.43 2.41
C ILE A 134 1.55 -1.68 2.40
N GLU A 135 1.81 -0.99 1.31
CA GLU A 135 2.86 0.02 1.16
C GLU A 135 2.22 1.41 1.32
N PHE A 136 2.83 2.21 2.19
CA PHE A 136 2.52 3.61 2.44
C PHE A 136 3.66 4.44 1.86
N SER A 137 3.39 5.19 0.79
CA SER A 137 4.38 6.05 0.14
C SER A 137 4.22 7.48 0.66
N THR A 138 5.30 8.06 1.18
CA THR A 138 5.34 9.46 1.59
C THR A 138 5.61 10.38 0.39
N ILE A 139 5.42 11.70 0.59
CA ILE A 139 5.67 12.73 -0.43
C ILE A 139 7.13 12.73 -0.89
N GLU A 140 8.06 12.46 0.02
CA GLU A 140 9.50 12.41 -0.24
C GLU A 140 10.20 11.43 0.71
N PRO A 141 11.43 10.98 0.39
CA PRO A 141 12.23 10.18 1.31
C PRO A 141 12.45 10.86 2.67
N LYS A 142 12.58 10.07 3.73
CA LYS A 142 12.83 10.51 5.11
C LYS A 142 11.70 11.29 5.76
N TRP A 143 10.60 11.55 5.04
CA TRP A 143 9.55 12.46 5.51
C TRP A 143 8.97 12.04 6.88
N LEU A 144 8.56 10.77 7.04
CA LEU A 144 8.08 10.27 8.33
C LEU A 144 9.15 10.30 9.41
N TYR A 145 10.40 9.99 9.06
CA TYR A 145 11.50 10.03 10.01
C TYR A 145 11.79 11.44 10.51
N ASN A 146 11.80 12.42 9.61
CA ASN A 146 11.99 13.81 9.95
C ASN A 146 10.87 14.33 10.85
N ASP A 147 9.62 13.97 10.57
CA ASP A 147 8.49 14.38 11.40
C ASP A 147 8.51 13.69 12.77
N PHE A 148 8.46 12.37 12.80
CA PHE A 148 8.33 11.62 14.05
C PHE A 148 9.61 11.69 14.89
N THR A 149 10.77 11.41 14.31
CA THR A 149 12.02 11.28 15.08
C THR A 149 12.74 12.61 15.25
N THR A 150 13.00 13.32 14.16
CA THR A 150 13.83 14.54 14.23
C THR A 150 13.10 15.69 14.93
N LYS A 151 11.85 15.97 14.52
CA LYS A 151 11.05 17.06 15.10
C LYS A 151 10.40 16.64 16.41
N HIS A 152 9.66 15.55 16.41
CA HIS A 152 8.83 15.12 17.55
C HIS A 152 9.48 14.10 18.49
N LYS A 153 10.79 13.85 18.33
CA LYS A 153 11.65 13.09 19.25
C LYS A 153 11.22 11.65 19.52
N CYS A 154 10.31 11.11 18.71
CA CYS A 154 9.86 9.74 18.82
C CYS A 154 11.03 8.78 18.59
N GLN A 155 11.25 7.82 19.50
CA GLN A 155 12.30 6.83 19.35
C GLN A 155 11.86 5.70 18.42
N VAL A 156 12.66 5.48 17.38
CA VAL A 156 12.53 4.34 16.47
C VAL A 156 12.93 3.05 17.18
N LYS A 157 12.22 1.95 16.92
CA LYS A 157 12.64 0.61 17.39
C LYS A 157 13.58 -0.03 16.37
N ALA A 158 14.65 -0.68 16.82
CA ALA A 158 15.72 -1.18 15.94
C ALA A 158 15.33 -2.32 14.98
N GLU A 159 14.15 -2.93 15.13
CA GLU A 159 13.67 -3.99 14.24
C GLU A 159 13.22 -3.44 12.87
N GLY A 160 13.23 -4.29 11.83
CA GLY A 160 12.66 -3.97 10.52
C GLY A 160 13.23 -2.72 9.83
N GLY A 161 14.50 -2.37 10.09
CA GLY A 161 15.15 -1.15 9.59
C GLY A 161 14.70 0.13 10.30
N GLY A 162 13.94 0.00 11.38
CA GLY A 162 13.47 1.11 12.20
C GLY A 162 11.94 1.28 12.21
N THR A 163 11.23 0.62 13.12
CA THR A 163 9.76 0.67 13.15
C THR A 163 9.17 1.80 13.97
N TYR A 164 7.93 2.17 13.60
CA TYR A 164 7.05 3.00 14.41
C TYR A 164 5.82 2.19 14.85
N GLY A 165 5.59 2.12 16.15
CA GLY A 165 4.34 1.61 16.73
C GLY A 165 3.28 2.72 16.76
N LEU A 166 2.25 2.59 15.95
CA LEU A 166 1.14 3.52 15.79
C LEU A 166 0.00 3.31 16.79
N GLY A 167 0.04 2.24 17.60
CA GLY A 167 -0.96 1.96 18.63
C GLY A 167 -0.87 2.89 19.83
N VAL A 168 -1.84 2.81 20.74
CA VAL A 168 -1.98 3.70 21.91
C VAL A 168 -0.72 3.71 22.80
N THR A 169 -0.14 2.54 23.06
CA THR A 169 1.08 2.35 23.88
C THR A 169 2.35 2.22 23.03
N GLY A 170 2.29 2.64 21.76
CA GLY A 170 3.37 2.49 20.80
C GLY A 170 4.50 3.51 20.97
N THR A 171 5.06 3.92 19.85
CA THR A 171 6.18 4.88 19.79
C THR A 171 5.79 6.27 20.31
N SER A 172 4.49 6.59 20.44
CA SER A 172 3.99 7.80 21.09
C SER A 172 4.58 8.04 22.49
N ALA A 173 4.88 6.98 23.25
CA ALA A 173 5.39 7.09 24.61
C ALA A 173 6.77 7.76 24.70
N SER A 174 7.59 7.67 23.64
CA SER A 174 8.93 8.25 23.58
C SER A 174 9.00 9.58 22.83
N CYS A 175 7.88 10.06 22.28
CA CYS A 175 7.80 11.34 21.60
C CYS A 175 7.78 12.53 22.59
N ASP A 176 7.86 13.74 22.04
CA ASP A 176 7.55 14.98 22.74
C ASP A 176 6.10 15.02 23.26
N ASP A 177 5.80 16.01 24.11
CA ASP A 177 4.50 16.10 24.78
C ASP A 177 3.33 16.23 23.81
N GLN A 178 3.55 16.88 22.66
CA GLN A 178 2.52 17.03 21.64
C GLN A 178 2.14 15.67 21.04
N TYR A 179 3.13 14.91 20.56
CA TYR A 179 2.87 13.63 19.88
C TYR A 179 2.56 12.49 20.85
N LYS A 180 3.03 12.60 22.09
CA LYS A 180 2.60 11.72 23.19
C LYS A 180 1.12 11.90 23.50
N LYS A 181 0.63 13.15 23.57
CA LYS A 181 -0.79 13.46 23.81
C LYS A 181 -1.68 13.10 22.61
N LEU A 182 -1.23 13.38 21.39
CA LEU A 182 -2.02 13.10 20.18
C LEU A 182 -2.05 11.61 19.83
N GLY A 183 -0.95 10.90 20.05
CA GLY A 183 -0.71 9.56 19.55
C GLY A 183 -0.32 9.57 18.07
N ILE A 184 0.87 9.05 17.73
CA ILE A 184 1.40 9.13 16.36
C ILE A 184 0.55 8.37 15.32
N GLY A 185 -0.20 7.34 15.73
CA GLY A 185 -1.15 6.68 14.84
C GLY A 185 -2.33 7.55 14.44
N ASN A 186 -2.79 8.44 15.33
CA ASN A 186 -3.82 9.42 14.99
C ASN A 186 -3.28 10.48 14.03
N VAL A 187 -2.03 10.89 14.23
CA VAL A 187 -1.32 11.77 13.29
C VAL A 187 -1.17 11.09 11.92
N PHE A 188 -0.73 9.83 11.89
CA PHE A 188 -0.58 9.06 10.67
C PHE A 188 -1.91 8.92 9.92
N ASN A 189 -3.01 8.63 10.62
CA ASN A 189 -4.34 8.55 10.01
C ASN A 189 -4.77 9.86 9.36
N LYS A 190 -4.46 11.01 9.96
CA LYS A 190 -4.75 12.33 9.33
C LYS A 190 -4.03 12.51 7.99
N TRP A 191 -2.88 11.86 7.79
CA TRP A 191 -2.14 11.94 6.54
C TRP A 191 -2.64 10.98 5.45
N LEU A 192 -3.46 10.00 5.82
CA LEU A 192 -4.22 9.17 4.88
C LEU A 192 -5.50 9.88 4.37
N GLU A 193 -5.99 10.87 5.11
CA GLU A 193 -7.17 11.67 4.74
C GLU A 193 -6.85 12.75 3.71
N LYS A 194 -7.86 13.23 2.97
CA LYS A 194 -7.66 14.25 1.93
C LYS A 194 -7.49 15.65 2.54
N PRO A 195 -6.54 16.49 2.05
CA PRO A 195 -5.54 16.18 1.02
C PRO A 195 -4.46 15.22 1.56
N ALA A 196 -4.32 14.06 0.90
CA ALA A 196 -3.48 12.97 1.37
C ALA A 196 -2.00 13.34 1.24
N LYS A 197 -1.23 13.00 2.28
CA LYS A 197 0.24 13.09 2.28
C LYS A 197 0.89 11.71 2.18
N ILE A 198 0.09 10.65 2.32
CA ILE A 198 0.53 9.27 2.23
C ILE A 198 -0.39 8.54 1.25
N ASP A 199 0.23 7.95 0.23
CA ASP A 199 -0.47 7.09 -0.72
C ASP A 199 -0.47 5.63 -0.26
N VAL A 200 -1.59 4.94 -0.50
CA VAL A 200 -1.81 3.56 -0.08
C VAL A 200 -1.81 2.61 -1.27
N ILE A 201 -0.86 1.66 -1.27
CA ILE A 201 -0.66 0.70 -2.34
C ILE A 201 -0.70 -0.72 -1.76
N ILE A 202 -1.46 -1.62 -2.39
CA ILE A 202 -1.36 -3.06 -2.09
C ILE A 202 -0.11 -3.58 -2.78
N SER A 203 0.88 -4.03 -2.02
CA SER A 203 2.17 -4.49 -2.57
C SER A 203 2.22 -6.01 -2.76
N TYR A 204 1.62 -6.75 -1.82
CA TYR A 204 1.65 -8.21 -1.79
C TYR A 204 0.40 -8.79 -1.13
N VAL A 205 0.00 -9.98 -1.57
CA VAL A 205 -1.12 -10.74 -1.00
C VAL A 205 -0.69 -12.19 -0.81
N LEU A 206 -0.96 -12.76 0.36
CA LEU A 206 -0.85 -14.19 0.65
C LEU A 206 -2.25 -14.73 0.89
N LEU A 207 -2.66 -15.72 0.10
CA LEU A 207 -3.94 -16.41 0.19
C LEU A 207 -3.71 -17.86 0.62
N ALA A 208 -4.49 -18.31 1.61
CA ALA A 208 -4.54 -19.73 1.96
C ALA A 208 -5.38 -20.48 0.92
N LYS A 209 -5.00 -21.72 0.60
CA LYS A 209 -5.81 -22.60 -0.24
C LYS A 209 -6.78 -23.44 0.56
#